data_AF-A0A816JG08-F1
#
_entry.id   AF-A0A816JG08-F1
#
_cell.length_a   1.000
_cell.length_b   1.000
_cell.length_c   1.000
_cell.angle_alpha   90.00
_cell.angle_beta   90.00
_cell.angle_gamma   90.00
#
_symmetry.space_group_name_H-M   'P 1'
#
loop_
_entity.id
_entity.type
_entity.pdbx_description
1 polymer ?
#
loop_
_entity_poly.entity_id
_entity_poly.type
_entity_poly.pdbx_seq_one_letter_code
_entity_poly.pdbx_strand_id
1 'polypeptide(L)'
;MLASHTSIRHLFSKCLSQYDKLRKKQAFLDNYRKFPMFADNDLSEFDEARDIIESLVYEYKACESPDYIKWGRELLTGEGNASGVVDPKLAF
;
A
#
# COMPACT_ATOMS: atom_id res chain seq x y z
N MET A 1 -16.22 -21.26 -7.78
CA MET A 1 -16.38 -20.74 -6.41
C MET A 1 -15.75 -19.37 -6.37
N LEU A 2 -16.47 -18.35 -5.85
CA LEU A 2 -15.94 -17.00 -5.63
C LEU A 2 -15.69 -16.83 -4.14
N ALA A 3 -14.50 -16.37 -3.76
CA ALA A 3 -14.12 -16.20 -2.36
C ALA A 3 -13.31 -14.91 -2.17
N SER A 4 -13.66 -14.16 -1.13
CA SER A 4 -13.03 -12.89 -0.77
C SER A 4 -12.23 -13.09 0.50
N HIS A 5 -10.91 -13.24 0.38
CA HIS A 5 -9.99 -13.47 1.50
C HIS A 5 -8.97 -12.34 1.62
N THR A 6 -8.69 -11.90 2.85
CA THR A 6 -7.69 -10.86 3.16
C THR A 6 -6.27 -11.28 2.79
N SER A 7 -6.03 -12.58 2.58
CA SER A 7 -4.74 -13.15 2.17
C SER A 7 -4.24 -12.63 0.82
N ILE A 8 -5.10 -12.01 0.00
CA ILE A 8 -4.71 -11.31 -1.23
C ILE A 8 -3.64 -10.23 -0.99
N ARG A 9 -3.61 -9.64 0.22
CA ARG A 9 -2.59 -8.64 0.61
C ARG A 9 -1.16 -9.13 0.42
N HIS A 10 -0.91 -10.44 0.58
CA HIS A 10 0.43 -11.02 0.37
C HIS A 10 0.89 -10.92 -1.08
N LEU A 11 -0.05 -11.01 -2.04
CA LEU A 11 0.28 -10.83 -3.45
C LEU A 11 0.66 -9.37 -3.72
N PHE A 12 -0.14 -8.43 -3.22
CA PHE A 12 0.15 -6.99 -3.36
C PHE A 12 1.48 -6.59 -2.72
N SER A 13 1.82 -7.12 -1.53
CA SER A 13 3.14 -6.90 -0.91
C SER A 13 4.30 -7.41 -1.79
N LYS A 14 4.12 -8.55 -2.47
CA LYS A 14 5.12 -9.06 -3.42
C LYS A 14 5.25 -8.15 -4.64
N CYS A 15 4.13 -7.67 -5.18
CA CYS A 15 4.12 -6.72 -6.30
C CYS A 15 4.86 -5.43 -5.93
N LEU A 16 4.60 -4.86 -4.74
CA LEU A 16 5.32 -3.67 -4.23
C LEU A 16 6.83 -3.92 -4.14
N SER A 17 7.26 -5.05 -3.56
CA SER A 17 8.68 -5.37 -3.45
C SER A 17 9.38 -5.52 -4.81
N GLN A 18 8.68 -6.05 -5.82
CA GLN A 18 9.20 -6.14 -7.19
C GLN A 18 9.25 -4.77 -7.85
N TYR A 19 8.19 -3.99 -7.71
CA TYR A 19 8.09 -2.62 -8.22
C TYR A 19 9.23 -1.75 -7.68
N ASP A 20 9.49 -1.78 -6.36
CA ASP A 20 10.58 -1.01 -5.74
C ASP A 20 11.95 -1.29 -6.33
N LYS A 21 12.22 -2.55 -6.66
CA LYS A 21 13.51 -2.95 -7.25
C LYS A 21 13.69 -2.36 -8.65
N LEU A 22 12.61 -2.29 -9.42
CA LEU A 22 12.61 -1.69 -10.76
C LEU A 22 12.66 -0.17 -10.68
N ARG A 23 11.84 0.43 -9.80
CA ARG A 23 11.74 1.87 -9.58
C ARG A 23 13.05 2.47 -9.07
N LYS A 24 13.74 1.82 -8.13
CA LYS A 24 15.07 2.24 -7.64
C LYS A 24 16.14 2.29 -8.74
N LYS A 25 16.03 1.43 -9.75
CA LYS A 25 16.94 1.40 -10.90
C LYS A 25 16.47 2.27 -12.07
N GLN A 26 15.31 2.90 -11.93
CA GLN A 26 14.65 3.64 -13.02
C GLN A 26 14.54 2.79 -14.30
N ALA A 27 14.37 1.48 -14.16
CA ALA A 27 14.40 0.53 -15.26
C ALA A 27 13.07 0.53 -16.01
N PHE A 28 13.11 0.38 -17.34
CA PHE A 28 11.95 0.25 -18.23
C PHE A 28 11.00 1.46 -18.30
N LEU A 29 11.42 2.63 -17.80
CA LEU A 29 10.59 3.85 -17.78
C LEU A 29 10.54 4.59 -19.12
N ASP A 30 11.51 4.37 -20.02
CA ASP A 30 11.62 5.11 -21.29
C ASP A 30 10.44 4.90 -22.23
N ASN A 31 9.75 3.76 -22.13
CA ASN A 31 8.54 3.53 -22.90
C ASN A 31 7.32 4.24 -22.32
N TYR A 32 7.29 4.46 -21.00
CA TYR A 32 6.20 5.16 -20.33
C TYR A 32 6.31 6.68 -20.52
N ARG A 33 7.53 7.24 -20.51
CA ARG A 33 7.79 8.67 -20.78
C ARG A 33 7.28 9.20 -22.14
N LYS A 34 6.99 8.30 -23.09
CA LYS A 34 6.43 8.65 -24.40
C LYS A 34 4.95 9.04 -24.34
N PHE A 35 4.26 8.70 -23.27
CA PHE A 35 2.85 9.00 -23.10
C PHE A 35 2.66 10.38 -22.44
N PRO A 36 1.61 11.15 -22.81
CA PRO A 36 1.36 12.48 -22.25
C PRO A 36 1.23 12.52 -20.73
N MET A 37 0.74 11.43 -20.13
CA MET A 37 0.61 11.25 -18.67
C MET A 37 1.96 11.27 -17.93
N PHE A 38 3.07 10.98 -18.62
CA PHE A 38 4.42 10.96 -18.07
C PHE A 38 5.34 11.96 -18.79
N ALA A 39 4.74 13.00 -19.39
CA ALA A 39 5.47 14.09 -20.01
C ALA A 39 6.32 14.83 -18.96
N ASP A 40 7.37 15.52 -19.41
CA ASP A 40 8.29 16.27 -18.54
C ASP A 40 8.99 15.46 -17.44
N ASN A 41 9.04 14.13 -17.61
CA ASN A 41 9.57 13.20 -16.62
C ASN A 41 8.83 13.27 -15.27
N ASP A 42 7.57 13.71 -15.29
CA ASP A 42 6.69 13.57 -14.15
C ASP A 42 6.31 12.10 -14.01
N LEU A 43 6.75 11.52 -12.90
CA LEU A 43 6.52 10.12 -12.55
C LEU A 43 5.78 10.03 -11.22
N SER A 44 5.18 11.14 -10.77
CA SER A 44 4.38 11.24 -9.54
C SER A 44 3.24 10.24 -9.50
N GLU A 45 2.56 10.04 -10.63
CA GLU A 45 1.47 9.05 -10.77
C GLU A 45 1.89 7.63 -10.35
N PHE A 46 3.13 7.24 -10.64
CA PHE A 46 3.65 5.93 -10.23
C PHE A 46 3.93 5.84 -8.73
N ASP A 47 4.30 6.96 -8.11
CA ASP A 47 4.55 7.03 -6.68
C ASP A 47 3.20 7.10 -5.91
N GLU A 48 2.21 7.83 -6.42
CA GLU A 48 0.83 7.81 -5.90
C GLU A 48 0.20 6.41 -5.97
N ALA A 49 0.30 5.73 -7.12
CA ALA A 49 -0.21 4.38 -7.28
C ALA A 49 0.45 3.38 -6.30
N ARG A 50 1.74 3.56 -6.02
CA ARG A 50 2.48 2.76 -5.04
C ARG A 50 1.92 2.98 -3.63
N ASP A 51 1.70 4.22 -3.24
CA ASP A 51 1.21 4.60 -1.91
C ASP A 51 -0.22 4.11 -1.66
N ILE A 52 -1.07 4.13 -2.70
CA ILE A 52 -2.42 3.56 -2.65
C ILE A 52 -2.37 2.05 -2.38
N ILE A 53 -1.51 1.30 -3.08
CA ILE A 53 -1.39 -0.15 -2.88
C ILE A 53 -0.81 -0.46 -1.50
N GLU A 54 0.15 0.33 -1.02
CA GLU A 54 0.70 0.19 0.33
C GLU A 54 -0.37 0.41 1.40
N SER A 55 -1.18 1.45 1.25
CA SER A 55 -2.33 1.74 2.12
C SER A 55 -3.35 0.60 2.09
N LEU A 56 -3.64 0.05 0.91
CA LEU A 56 -4.55 -1.09 0.74
C LEU A 56 -4.04 -2.35 1.44
N VAL A 57 -2.74 -2.64 1.35
CA VAL A 57 -2.12 -3.78 2.07
C VAL A 57 -2.26 -3.60 3.58
N TYR A 58 -2.07 -2.37 4.07
CA TYR A 58 -2.20 -2.03 5.47
C TYR A 58 -3.65 -2.16 5.96
N GLU A 59 -4.62 -1.70 5.17
CA GLU A 59 -6.06 -1.87 5.45
C GLU A 59 -6.45 -3.35 5.51
N TYR A 60 -6.02 -4.17 4.54
CA TYR A 60 -6.27 -5.62 4.59
C TYR A 60 -5.66 -6.30 5.81
N LYS A 61 -4.53 -5.80 6.33
CA LYS A 61 -3.94 -6.28 7.57
C LYS A 61 -4.75 -5.82 8.79
N ALA A 62 -5.25 -4.59 8.78
CA ALA A 62 -6.12 -4.08 9.84
C ALA A 62 -7.45 -4.87 9.91
N CYS A 63 -7.99 -5.32 8.78
CA CYS A 63 -9.17 -6.19 8.70
C CYS A 63 -9.01 -7.54 9.42
N GLU A 64 -7.78 -8.00 9.64
CA GLU A 64 -7.51 -9.24 10.39
C GLU A 64 -7.55 -9.03 11.91
N SER A 65 -7.54 -7.77 12.36
CA SER A 65 -7.64 -7.39 13.77
C SER A 65 -9.11 -7.14 14.17
N PRO A 66 -9.53 -7.54 15.38
CA PRO A 66 -10.85 -7.17 15.91
C PRO A 66 -11.05 -5.66 16.06
N ASP A 67 -9.96 -4.88 16.13
CA ASP A 67 -10.00 -3.43 16.30
C ASP A 67 -10.18 -2.64 14.99
N TYR A 68 -10.49 -3.30 13.87
CA TYR A 68 -10.66 -2.66 12.56
C TYR A 68 -11.65 -1.47 12.57
N ILE A 69 -12.76 -1.59 13.31
CA ILE A 69 -13.78 -0.53 13.40
C ILE A 69 -13.21 0.73 14.07
N LYS A 70 -12.34 0.56 15.07
CA LYS A 70 -11.68 1.67 15.76
C LYS A 70 -10.64 2.31 14.84
N TRP A 71 -9.84 1.49 14.16
CA TRP A 71 -8.86 1.93 13.16
C TRP A 71 -9.50 2.79 12.05
N GLY A 72 -10.62 2.32 11.48
CA GLY A 72 -11.35 3.07 10.45
C GLY A 72 -11.95 4.38 10.98
N ARG A 73 -12.40 4.41 12.25
CA ARG A 73 -12.90 5.63 12.89
C ARG A 73 -11.80 6.67 13.10
N GLU A 74 -10.61 6.24 13.53
CA GLU A 74 -9.44 7.12 13.72
C GLU A 74 -8.99 7.74 12.39
N LEU A 75 -9.02 6.98 11.29
CA LEU A 75 -8.70 7.47 9.95
C LEU A 75 -9.70 8.55 9.48
N LEU A 76 -11.00 8.39 9.78
CA LEU A 76 -12.06 9.32 9.35
C LEU A 76 -12.14 10.59 10.19
N THR A 77 -11.71 10.54 11.45
CA THR A 77 -11.82 11.66 12.40
C THR A 77 -10.60 12.58 12.41
N GLY A 78 -9.51 12.22 11.72
CA GLY A 78 -8.30 13.04 11.62
C GLY A 78 -7.54 13.17 12.95
N GLU A 79 -7.97 12.48 14.00
CA GLU A 79 -7.30 12.42 15.30
C GLU A 79 -6.27 11.28 15.27
N GLY A 80 -5.18 11.48 14.53
CA GLY A 80 -4.04 10.58 14.52
C GLY A 80 -3.38 10.52 15.91
N ASN A 81 -3.75 9.54 16.73
CA ASN A 81 -3.05 9.28 17.98
C ASN A 81 -1.66 8.67 17.67
N ALA A 82 -0.62 9.42 17.99
CA ALA A 82 0.80 9.05 17.89
C ALA A 82 1.21 7.98 18.93
N SER A 83 0.53 6.83 18.95
CA SER A 83 0.96 5.69 19.76
C SER A 83 0.75 4.40 18.99
N GLY A 84 1.74 4.10 18.16
CA GLY A 84 2.06 2.74 17.75
C GLY A 84 2.50 1.91 18.96
N VAL A 85 1.55 1.52 19.81
CA VAL A 85 1.75 0.37 20.70
C VAL A 85 1.21 -0.84 19.93
N VAL A 86 2.08 -1.39 19.09
CA VAL A 86 1.97 -2.81 18.75
C VAL A 86 2.21 -3.57 20.04
N ASP A 87 1.15 -4.15 20.61
CA ASP A 87 1.27 -5.09 21.72
C ASP A 87 2.29 -6.18 21.33
N PRO A 88 3.44 -6.29 22.02
CA PRO A 88 4.49 -7.25 21.67
C PRO A 88 4.07 -8.72 21.84
N LYS A 89 2.84 -8.99 22.28
CA LYS A 89 2.32 -10.32 22.60
C LYS A 89 1.52 -10.99 21.48
N LEU A 90 1.28 -10.32 20.35
CA LEU A 90 0.64 -10.93 19.18
C LEU A 90 1.62 -11.39 18.08
N ALA A 91 2.91 -11.46 18.40
CA ALA A 91 3.90 -12.13 17.56
C ALA A 91 4.21 -13.53 18.13
N PHE A 92 3.31 -14.48 17.91
CA PHE A 92 3.58 -15.92 17.93
C PHE A 92 2.80 -16.59 16.81
#